data_AF-A0A1V5TM49-F1
#
_entry.id   AF-A0A1V5TM49-F1
#
_cell.length_a   1.000
_cell.length_b   1.000
_cell.length_c   1.000
_cell.angle_alpha   90.00
_cell.angle_beta   90.00
_cell.angle_gamma   90.00
#
_symmetry.space_group_name_H-M   'P 1'
#
loop_
_entity.id
_entity.type
_entity.pdbx_description
1 polymer ?
#
loop_
_entity_poly.entity_id
_entity_poly.type
_entity_poly.pdbx_seq_one_letter_code
_entity_poly.pdbx_strand_id
1 'polypeptide(L)' 'MSKTYIGEEGHYDIEDDGRIIQKMVNEFGRVTGIIKVYSNVKKIPNLIDRNKIEYFLQMLKIYKVSGRV' A
#
# COMPACT_ATOMS: atom_id res chain seq x y z
N MET A 1 -1.32 -14.47 3.16
CA MET A 1 -0.95 -14.36 1.73
C MET A 1 -0.80 -12.88 1.40
N SER A 2 0.36 -12.42 0.95
CA SER A 2 0.51 -11.02 0.52
C SER A 2 -0.24 -10.77 -0.79
N LYS A 3 -1.02 -9.69 -0.87
CA LYS A 3 -1.63 -9.24 -2.13
C LYS A 3 -0.87 -8.04 -2.66
N THR A 4 -0.51 -8.08 -3.95
CA THR A 4 0.24 -7.00 -4.59
C THR A 4 -0.71 -6.11 -5.39
N TYR A 5 -0.67 -4.80 -5.12
CA TYR A 5 -1.30 -3.76 -5.93
C TYR A 5 -0.22 -3.01 -6.72
N ILE A 6 -0.41 -2.82 -8.02
CA ILE A 6 0.50 -2.04 -8.87
C ILE A 6 -0.09 -0.62 -8.98
N GLY A 7 0.57 0.33 -8.33
CA GLY A 7 0.21 1.74 -8.33
C GLY A 7 1.07 2.58 -9.25
N GLU A 8 0.82 3.88 -9.27
CA GLU A 8 1.56 4.84 -10.10
C GLU A 8 2.99 5.03 -9.61
N GLU A 9 3.20 5.08 -8.29
CA GLU A 9 4.52 5.33 -7.71
C GLU A 9 5.26 4.06 -7.28
N GLY A 10 4.63 2.89 -7.40
CA GLY A 10 5.26 1.65 -7.00
C GLY A 10 4.34 0.44 -6.91
N HIS A 11 4.94 -0.68 -6.57
CA HIS A 11 4.22 -1.90 -6.23
C HIS A 11 4.02 -1.97 -4.73
N TYR A 12 2.80 -2.27 -4.30
CA TYR A 12 2.39 -2.29 -2.90
C TYR A 12 2.03 -3.71 -2.51
N ASP A 13 2.87 -4.34 -1.69
CA ASP A 13 2.54 -5.60 -1.06
C ASP A 13 1.76 -5.32 0.23
N ILE A 14 0.53 -5.82 0.28
CA ILE A 14 -0.37 -5.69 1.42
C ILE A 14 -0.36 -7.03 2.17
N GLU A 15 0.07 -6.98 3.43
CA GLU A 15 0.06 -8.13 4.34
C GLU A 15 -1.30 -8.28 5.02
N ASP A 16 -1.61 -9.49 5.51
CA ASP A 16 -2.90 -9.82 6.11
C ASP A 16 -3.18 -9.01 7.40
N ASP A 17 -2.13 -8.53 8.05
CA ASP A 17 -2.21 -7.66 9.23
C ASP A 17 -2.47 -6.18 8.85
N GLY A 18 -2.53 -5.85 7.56
CA GLY A 18 -2.69 -4.50 7.03
C GLY A 18 -1.42 -3.66 6.99
N ARG A 19 -0.23 -4.26 7.14
CA ARG A 19 1.04 -3.62 6.80
C ARG A 19 1.17 -3.49 5.28
N ILE A 20 1.70 -2.37 4.83
CA ILE A 20 1.83 -2.06 3.40
C ILE A 20 3.30 -1.80 3.08
N ILE A 21 3.84 -2.53 2.12
CA ILE A 21 5.24 -2.43 1.68
C ILE A 21 5.24 -1.90 0.25
N GLN A 22 5.66 -0.66 0.05
CA GLN A 22 5.84 -0.07 -1.27
C GLN A 22 7.27 -0.30 -1.78
N LYS A 23 7.38 -0.93 -2.95
CA LYS A 23 8.59 -0.99 -3.77
C LYS A 23 8.48 0.08 -4.83
N MET A 24 9.26 1.16 -4.72
CA MET A 24 9.17 2.28 -5.66
C MET A 24 9.64 1.88 -7.04
N VAL A 25 8.93 2.34 -8.07
CA VAL A 25 9.32 2.16 -9.47
C VAL A 25 9.77 3.48 -10.08
N ASN A 26 10.63 3.41 -11.09
CA ASN A 26 10.98 4.57 -11.90
C ASN A 26 9.95 4.80 -13.01
N GLU A 27 10.17 5.83 -13.83
CA GLU A 27 9.33 6.19 -14.98
C GLU A 27 9.18 5.06 -16.03
N PHE A 28 10.07 4.07 -16.03
CA PHE A 28 10.03 2.90 -16.90
C PHE A 28 9.39 1.67 -16.22
N GLY A 29 8.78 1.83 -15.04
CA GLY A 29 8.16 0.75 -14.26
C GLY A 29 9.15 -0.22 -13.62
N ARG A 30 10.46 0.10 -13.57
CA ARG A 30 11.48 -0.76 -12.95
C ARG A 30 11.62 -0.44 -11.47
N VAL A 31 11.70 -1.49 -10.65
CA VAL A 31 11.92 -1.35 -9.20
C VAL A 31 13.27 -0.69 -8.93
N THR A 32 13.25 0.39 -8.15
CA THR A 32 14.42 1.24 -7.84
C THR A 32 15.27 0.72 -6.68
N GLY A 33 14.82 -0.33 -6.00
CA GLY A 33 15.42 -0.83 -4.74
C GLY A 33 15.00 -0.04 -3.50
N ILE A 34 14.31 1.10 -3.66
CA ILE A 34 13.77 1.88 -2.55
C ILE A 34 12.49 1.21 -2.04
N ILE A 35 12.50 0.85 -0.75
CA ILE A 35 11.36 0.23 -0.07
C ILE A 35 10.85 1.17 1.02
N LYS A 36 9.54 1.44 1.01
CA LYS A 36 8.85 2.19 2.08
C LYS A 36 7.84 1.28 2.74
N VAL A 37 7.78 1.33 4.07
CA VAL A 37 6.83 0.53 4.85
C VAL A 37 5.86 1.47 5.54
N TYR A 38 4.57 1.23 5.35
CA TYR A 38 3.50 1.98 5.98
C TYR A 38 2.74 1.09 6.95
N SER A 39 2.58 1.59 8.18
CA SER A 39 1.73 0.96 9.19
C SER A 39 0.24 1.23 8.98
N ASN A 40 -0.09 2.18 8.09
CA ASN A 40 -1.45 2.65 7.80
C ASN A 40 -1.49 3.28 6.39
N VAL A 41 -2.55 2.99 5.63
CA VAL A 41 -2.78 3.52 4.28
C VAL A 41 -2.77 5.06 4.22
N LYS A 42 -3.22 5.75 5.27
CA LYS A 42 -3.25 7.22 5.36
C LYS A 42 -1.86 7.88 5.23
N LYS A 43 -0.78 7.12 5.44
CA LYS A 43 0.61 7.61 5.33
C LYS A 43 1.17 7.56 3.89
N ILE A 44 0.46 6.95 2.95
CA ILE A 44 0.89 6.87 1.55
C ILE A 44 0.70 8.25 0.90
N PRO A 45 1.74 8.95 0.44
CA PRO A 45 1.64 10.34 0.00
C PRO A 45 0.77 10.51 -1.25
N ASN A 46 0.91 9.63 -2.23
CA ASN A 46 0.12 9.63 -3.46
C ASN A 46 -1.36 9.35 -3.15
N LEU A 47 -2.24 10.29 -3.51
CA LEU A 47 -3.67 10.21 -3.19
C LEU A 47 -4.39 9.12 -3.99
N ILE A 48 -4.00 8.91 -5.25
CA ILE A 48 -4.61 7.92 -6.15
C ILE A 48 -4.31 6.51 -5.62
N ASP A 49 -3.04 6.23 -5.35
CA ASP A 49 -2.62 4.94 -4.81
C ASP A 49 -3.19 4.71 -3.41
N ARG A 50 -3.22 5.74 -2.55
CA ARG A 50 -3.86 5.68 -1.22
C ARG A 50 -5.31 5.23 -1.32
N ASN A 51 -6.12 5.89 -2.14
CA ASN A 51 -7.56 5.62 -2.23
C ASN A 51 -7.83 4.21 -2.77
N LYS A 52 -7.06 3.75 -3.76
CA LYS A 52 -7.19 2.40 -4.32
C LYS A 52 -6.78 1.33 -3.31
N ILE A 53 -5.68 1.53 -2.57
CA ILE A 53 -5.24 0.61 -1.51
C ILE A 53 -6.25 0.56 -0.38
N GLU A 54 -6.84 1.70 0.01
CA GLU A 54 -7.89 1.76 1.03
C GLU A 54 -9.13 0.96 0.59
N TYR A 55 -9.56 1.10 -0.66
CA TYR A 55 -10.63 0.28 -1.23
C TYR A 55 -10.29 -1.21 -1.23
N PHE A 56 -9.06 -1.58 -1.60
CA PHE A 56 -8.59 -2.97 -1.54
C PHE A 56 -8.64 -3.53 -0.12
N LEU A 57 -8.17 -2.77 0.89
CA LEU A 57 -8.21 -3.19 2.29
C LEU A 57 -9.65 -3.42 2.78
N GLN A 58 -10.59 -2.57 2.38
CA GLN A 58 -12.02 -2.73 2.68
C GLN A 58 -12.60 -4.00 2.07
N MET A 59 -12.29 -4.29 0.79
CA MET A 59 -12.72 -5.53 0.13
C MET A 59 -12.18 -6.77 0.82
N LEU A 60 -10.94 -6.72 1.31
CA LEU A 60 -10.29 -7.82 2.00
C LEU A 60 -10.77 -8.00 3.44
N LYS A 61 -11.67 -7.13 3.92
CA LYS A 61 -12.09 -7.08 5.33
C LYS A 61 -10.90 -6.94 6.29
N ILE A 62 -9.80 -6.34 5.82
CA ILE A 62 -8.64 -6.00 6.64
C ILE A 62 -8.98 -4.66 7.32
N TYR A 63 -9.85 -4.75 8.32
CA TYR A 63 -10.25 -3.61 9.14
C TYR A 63 -9.15 -3.31 10.15
N LYS A 64 -8.08 -2.64 9.71
CA LYS A 64 -7.32 -1.84 10.68
C LYS A 64 -8.18 -0.63 11.01
N VAL A 65 -8.94 -0.73 12.10
CA VAL A 65 -9.63 0.38 12.75
C VAL A 65 -8.57 1.44 13.06
N SER A 66 -8.35 2.33 12.10
CA SER A 66 -7.43 3.45 12.22
C SER A 66 -8.11 4.51 13.07
N GLY A 67 -8.18 4.29 14.38
CA GLY A 67 -8.61 5.31 15.34
C GLY A 67 -8.85 4.78 16.75
N ARG A 68 -7.90 5.05 17.66
CA ARG A 68 -8.02 5.05 19.14
C ARG A 68 -8.40 3.73 19.85
N VAL A 69 -7.42 3.16 20.54
CA VAL A 69 -7.46 2.97 22.00
C VAL A 69 -6.16 3.54 22.56
#